data_AF-A0A8R7PJI4-F1
#
_entry.id   AF-A0A8R7PJI4-F1
#
_cell.length_a   1.000
_cell.length_b   1.000
_cell.length_c   1.000
_cell.angle_alpha   90.00
_cell.angle_beta   90.00
_cell.angle_gamma   90.00
#
_symmetry.space_group_name_H-M   'P 1'
#
loop_
_entity.id
_entity.type
_entity.pdbx_description
1 polymer ?
#
loop_
_entity_poly.entity_id
_entity_poly.type
_entity_poly.pdbx_seq_one_letter_code
_entity_poly.pdbx_strand_id
1 'polypeptide(L)'
;MELAEIGIEITATKPTADLKEMGVNDKPLLTGELLLAPLSLDDANASFLVNMAVLELCTTPDFSVEVEEKSAVCSYLCLLGMVTDSEEDVQQLRKKGILLGGAGLSNKDALELLNRVENRLRPGTHYMRTMVLIENYRKKRPRRIKFHKFHYNYRKAIILTLSGIAGLASFLGALKSLN
;
A
#
# COMPACT_ATOMS: atom_id res chain seq x y z
N MET A 1 5.99 -5.09 0.45
CA MET A 1 5.35 -3.88 -0.10
C MET A 1 6.36 -2.82 -0.51
N GLU A 2 6.51 -2.62 -1.82
CA GLU A 2 7.53 -1.73 -2.42
C GLU A 2 7.36 -0.24 -2.10
N LEU A 3 6.11 0.24 -2.00
CA LEU A 3 5.82 1.66 -1.74
C LEU A 3 6.36 2.14 -0.38
N ALA A 4 6.39 1.26 0.62
CA ALA A 4 6.93 1.56 1.93
C ALA A 4 8.43 1.90 1.88
N GLU A 5 9.20 1.26 1.00
CA GLU A 5 10.64 1.52 0.87
C GLU A 5 10.95 2.92 0.34
N ILE A 6 10.04 3.50 -0.43
CA ILE A 6 10.17 4.87 -0.97
C ILE A 6 9.48 5.91 -0.08
N GLY A 7 9.00 5.50 1.09
CA GLY A 7 8.33 6.38 2.05
C GLY A 7 6.93 6.79 1.63
N ILE A 8 6.23 5.98 0.82
CA ILE A 8 4.78 6.12 0.61
C ILE A 8 4.08 5.10 1.51
N GLU A 9 3.27 5.59 2.43
CA GLU A 9 2.49 4.78 3.33
C GLU A 9 1.09 4.53 2.77
N ILE A 10 0.58 3.30 2.84
CA ILE A 10 -0.82 3.03 2.52
C ILE A 10 -1.69 3.34 3.74
N THR A 11 -2.75 4.13 3.55
CA THR A 11 -3.63 4.59 4.63
C THR A 11 -5.09 4.39 4.24
N ALA A 12 -5.89 3.87 5.16
CA ALA A 12 -7.33 3.75 4.97
C ALA A 12 -8.01 5.12 4.94
N THR A 13 -8.94 5.32 4.00
CA THR A 13 -9.88 6.44 4.09
C THR A 13 -10.99 6.12 5.10
N LYS A 14 -12.02 6.98 5.16
CA LYS A 14 -13.18 6.74 6.03
C LYS A 14 -13.93 5.47 5.60
N PRO A 15 -14.55 4.71 6.52
CA PRO A 15 -15.26 3.47 6.17
C PRO A 15 -16.39 3.62 5.14
N THR A 16 -16.95 4.82 4.98
CA THR A 16 -18.03 5.13 4.05
C THR A 16 -17.55 5.78 2.75
N ALA A 17 -16.23 5.88 2.55
CA ALA A 17 -15.66 6.50 1.36
C ALA A 17 -15.93 5.61 0.14
N ASP A 18 -16.22 6.26 -0.99
CA ASP A 18 -16.38 5.56 -2.26
C ASP A 18 -15.00 5.09 -2.79
N LEU A 19 -14.96 4.01 -3.57
CA LEU A 19 -13.71 3.47 -4.12
C LEU A 19 -12.96 4.52 -4.94
N LYS A 20 -13.69 5.44 -5.58
CA LYS A 20 -13.14 6.58 -6.33
C LYS A 20 -12.29 7.55 -5.52
N GLU A 21 -12.44 7.56 -4.20
CA GLU A 21 -11.66 8.40 -3.30
C GLU A 21 -10.25 7.84 -3.06
N MET A 22 -9.69 7.13 -4.05
CA MET A 22 -8.32 6.64 -4.07
C MET A 22 -7.37 7.73 -4.59
N GLY A 23 -6.14 7.77 -4.08
CA GLY A 23 -5.14 8.70 -4.60
C GLY A 23 -3.95 8.91 -3.69
N VAL A 24 -2.99 9.72 -4.15
CA VAL A 24 -1.80 10.05 -3.37
C VAL A 24 -1.88 11.45 -2.79
N ASN A 25 -1.70 11.56 -1.49
CA ASN A 25 -1.53 12.82 -0.79
C ASN A 25 -0.08 13.04 -0.39
N ASP A 26 0.44 14.24 -0.67
CA ASP A 26 1.74 14.67 -0.19
C ASP A 26 1.63 15.08 1.28
N LYS A 27 2.28 14.36 2.20
CA LYS A 27 2.44 14.83 3.58
C LYS A 27 3.62 15.81 3.68
N PRO A 28 3.54 16.82 4.56
CA PRO A 28 4.61 17.80 4.73
C PRO A 28 5.90 17.22 5.37
N LEU A 29 5.81 16.06 6.05
CA LEU A 29 6.77 15.58 7.04
C LEU A 29 7.66 14.39 6.61
N LEU A 30 7.96 14.26 5.31
CA LEU A 30 8.96 13.33 4.69
C LEU A 30 8.40 12.10 3.97
N THR A 31 7.11 11.79 4.12
CA THR A 31 6.47 10.63 3.47
C THR A 31 5.32 11.06 2.56
N GLY A 32 4.91 10.18 1.65
CA GLY A 32 3.64 10.29 0.93
C GLY A 32 2.62 9.34 1.53
N GLU A 33 1.34 9.53 1.18
CA GLU A 33 0.29 8.55 1.50
C GLU A 33 -0.44 8.12 0.25
N LEU A 34 -0.64 6.82 0.08
CA LEU A 34 -1.64 6.26 -0.82
C LEU A 34 -2.91 5.97 -0.02
N LEU A 35 -3.95 6.74 -0.31
CA LEU A 35 -5.27 6.56 0.28
C LEU A 35 -6.06 5.51 -0.49
N LEU A 36 -6.64 4.56 0.25
CA LEU A 36 -7.53 3.52 -0.28
C LEU A 36 -8.75 3.37 0.63
N ALA A 37 -9.93 3.24 0.03
CA ALA A 37 -11.16 2.91 0.74
C ALA A 37 -11.06 1.54 1.43
N PRO A 38 -11.62 1.33 2.62
CA PRO A 38 -11.73 0.00 3.20
C PRO A 38 -12.61 -0.91 2.36
N LEU A 39 -12.19 -2.16 2.16
CA LEU A 39 -12.88 -3.16 1.35
C LEU A 39 -13.08 -4.44 2.16
N SER A 40 -14.33 -4.91 2.28
CA SER A 40 -14.62 -6.20 2.90
C SER A 40 -14.44 -7.33 1.89
N LEU A 41 -13.62 -8.34 2.23
CA LEU A 41 -13.36 -9.49 1.38
C LEU A 41 -13.74 -10.81 2.07
N ASP A 42 -15.02 -11.14 2.02
CA ASP A 42 -15.56 -12.49 2.21
C ASP A 42 -15.96 -13.10 0.86
N ASP A 43 -16.34 -14.38 0.84
CA ASP A 43 -16.66 -15.10 -0.41
C ASP A 43 -17.77 -14.43 -1.25
N ALA A 44 -18.78 -13.86 -0.58
CA ALA A 44 -19.89 -13.19 -1.26
C ALA A 44 -19.42 -11.85 -1.85
N ASN A 45 -18.77 -11.02 -1.04
CA ASN A 45 -18.26 -9.71 -1.43
C ASN A 45 -17.17 -9.81 -2.51
N ALA A 46 -16.33 -10.84 -2.45
CA ALA A 46 -15.37 -11.16 -3.49
C ALA A 46 -16.06 -11.41 -4.85
N SER A 47 -17.12 -12.21 -4.86
CA SER A 47 -17.90 -12.49 -6.07
C SER A 47 -18.59 -11.23 -6.61
N PHE A 48 -19.18 -10.42 -5.74
CA PHE A 48 -19.78 -9.13 -6.13
C PHE A 48 -18.75 -8.19 -6.74
N LEU A 49 -17.57 -8.08 -6.12
CA LEU A 49 -16.50 -7.20 -6.59
C LEU A 49 -16.00 -7.60 -7.99
N VAL A 50 -15.81 -8.89 -8.23
CA VAL A 50 -15.42 -9.42 -9.55
C VAL A 50 -16.52 -9.13 -10.59
N ASN A 51 -17.79 -9.36 -10.25
CA ASN A 51 -18.91 -9.09 -11.16
C ASN A 51 -19.02 -7.58 -11.49
N MET A 52 -18.78 -6.71 -10.52
CA MET A 52 -18.75 -5.25 -10.75
C MET A 52 -17.60 -4.85 -11.67
N ALA A 53 -16.41 -5.42 -11.49
CA ALA A 53 -15.28 -5.16 -12.39
C ALA A 53 -15.57 -5.65 -13.83
N VAL A 54 -16.18 -6.82 -13.98
CA VAL A 54 -16.62 -7.34 -15.29
C VAL A 54 -17.68 -6.43 -15.91
N LEU A 55 -18.64 -5.94 -15.13
CA LEU A 55 -19.66 -5.01 -15.60
C LEU A 55 -19.03 -3.71 -16.14
N GLU A 56 -18.07 -3.12 -15.41
CA GLU A 56 -17.33 -1.95 -15.87
C GLU A 56 -16.61 -2.23 -17.20
N LEU A 57 -15.92 -3.36 -17.32
CA LEU A 57 -15.21 -3.77 -18.54
C LEU A 57 -16.16 -3.96 -19.73
N CYS A 58 -17.33 -4.55 -19.52
CA CYS A 58 -18.30 -4.83 -20.58
C CYS A 58 -19.08 -3.57 -21.04
N THR A 59 -19.37 -2.66 -20.12
CA THR A 59 -20.23 -1.49 -20.40
C THR A 59 -19.44 -0.27 -20.84
N THR A 60 -18.13 -0.23 -20.56
CA THR A 60 -17.29 0.93 -20.85
C THR A 60 -16.15 0.50 -21.76
N PRO A 61 -16.28 0.66 -23.09
CA PRO A 61 -15.27 0.20 -24.04
C PRO A 61 -13.96 1.00 -23.96
N ASP A 62 -13.99 2.21 -23.41
CA ASP A 62 -12.81 3.03 -23.19
C ASP A 62 -12.89 3.75 -21.82
N PHE A 63 -11.97 3.41 -20.91
CA PHE A 63 -11.90 4.02 -19.58
C PHE A 63 -11.31 5.43 -19.57
N SER A 64 -10.74 5.89 -20.68
CA SER A 64 -10.13 7.21 -20.83
C SER A 64 -11.14 8.32 -21.14
N VAL A 65 -12.37 7.96 -21.53
CA VAL A 65 -13.42 8.92 -21.87
C VAL A 65 -14.06 9.44 -20.57
N GLU A 66 -13.61 10.61 -20.13
CA GLU A 66 -13.91 11.22 -18.81
C GLU A 66 -15.36 11.71 -18.60
N VAL A 67 -16.34 11.25 -19.38
CA VAL A 67 -17.72 11.77 -19.28
C VAL A 67 -18.37 11.34 -17.95
N GLU A 68 -18.08 10.14 -17.46
CA GLU A 68 -18.49 9.64 -16.15
C GLU A 68 -17.46 8.64 -15.62
N GLU A 69 -17.31 8.58 -14.30
CA GLU A 69 -16.41 7.63 -13.66
C GLU A 69 -16.95 6.20 -13.72
N LYS A 70 -16.51 5.44 -14.72
CA LYS A 70 -17.02 4.09 -15.02
C LYS A 70 -15.98 2.98 -14.85
N SER A 71 -14.88 3.28 -14.17
CA SER A 71 -13.75 2.35 -13.98
C SER A 71 -13.20 2.39 -12.56
N ALA A 72 -14.04 2.77 -11.59
CA ALA A 72 -13.65 2.95 -10.20
C ALA A 72 -13.23 1.61 -9.59
N VAL A 73 -14.04 0.55 -9.81
CA VAL A 73 -13.77 -0.79 -9.29
C VAL A 73 -12.52 -1.37 -9.93
N CYS A 74 -12.38 -1.26 -11.26
CA CYS A 74 -11.18 -1.72 -11.96
C CYS A 74 -9.93 -0.96 -11.52
N SER A 75 -10.01 0.37 -11.40
CA SER A 75 -8.88 1.19 -10.93
C SER A 75 -8.45 0.80 -9.52
N TYR A 76 -9.41 0.60 -8.62
CA TYR A 76 -9.17 0.23 -7.24
C TYR A 76 -8.50 -1.15 -7.14
N LEU A 77 -9.01 -2.13 -7.89
CA LEU A 77 -8.46 -3.48 -7.94
C LEU A 77 -7.06 -3.53 -8.56
N CYS A 78 -6.80 -2.76 -9.63
CA CYS A 78 -5.45 -2.60 -10.17
C CYS A 78 -4.48 -1.99 -9.13
N LEU A 79 -4.94 -1.03 -8.32
CA LEU A 79 -4.11 -0.48 -7.23
C LEU A 79 -3.83 -1.51 -6.14
N LEU A 80 -4.84 -2.31 -5.76
CA LEU A 80 -4.65 -3.38 -4.79
C LEU A 80 -3.66 -4.44 -5.28
N GLY A 81 -3.76 -4.85 -6.55
CA GLY A 81 -2.79 -5.75 -7.18
C GLY A 81 -1.37 -5.19 -7.12
N MET A 82 -1.19 -3.94 -7.56
CA MET A 82 0.11 -3.25 -7.56
C MET A 82 0.79 -3.20 -6.18
N VAL A 83 0.02 -3.14 -5.08
CA VAL A 83 0.59 -3.05 -3.73
C VAL A 83 0.69 -4.40 -3.00
N THR A 84 0.32 -5.50 -3.65
CA THR A 84 0.17 -6.81 -3.01
C THR A 84 0.88 -7.92 -3.77
N ASP A 85 2.15 -8.17 -3.42
CA ASP A 85 2.94 -9.23 -4.08
C ASP A 85 3.03 -10.53 -3.25
N SER A 86 2.63 -10.49 -1.98
CA SER A 86 2.73 -11.64 -1.06
C SER A 86 1.63 -11.68 0.00
N GLU A 87 1.52 -12.81 0.71
CA GLU A 87 0.57 -12.95 1.82
C GLU A 87 0.87 -11.99 2.98
N GLU A 88 2.14 -11.62 3.18
CA GLU A 88 2.55 -10.61 4.14
C GLU A 88 2.03 -9.22 3.77
N ASP A 89 1.96 -8.90 2.48
CA ASP A 89 1.41 -7.63 2.01
C ASP A 89 -0.10 -7.59 2.22
N VAL A 90 -0.81 -8.69 1.97
CA VAL A 90 -2.23 -8.83 2.35
C VAL A 90 -2.41 -8.63 3.86
N GLN A 91 -1.55 -9.25 4.68
CA GLN A 91 -1.62 -9.09 6.13
C GLN A 91 -1.36 -7.63 6.56
N GLN A 92 -0.46 -6.91 5.88
CA GLN A 92 -0.22 -5.49 6.13
C GLN A 92 -1.42 -4.64 5.75
N LEU A 93 -2.09 -4.91 4.63
CA LEU A 93 -3.31 -4.21 4.24
C LEU A 93 -4.43 -4.42 5.27
N ARG A 94 -4.57 -5.62 5.85
CA ARG A 94 -5.51 -5.89 6.96
C ARG A 94 -5.16 -5.11 8.21
N LYS A 95 -3.88 -5.11 8.62
CA LYS A 95 -3.39 -4.32 9.76
C LYS A 95 -3.64 -2.81 9.59
N LYS A 96 -3.66 -2.34 8.34
CA LYS A 96 -3.94 -0.94 7.97
C LYS A 96 -5.43 -0.64 7.80
N GLY A 97 -6.31 -1.63 7.97
CA GLY A 97 -7.76 -1.48 7.80
C GLY A 97 -8.21 -1.30 6.35
N ILE A 98 -7.36 -1.61 5.37
CA ILE A 98 -7.72 -1.57 3.94
C ILE A 98 -8.55 -2.80 3.59
N LEU A 99 -8.09 -3.99 3.97
CA LEU A 99 -8.83 -5.22 3.77
C LEU A 99 -9.52 -5.60 5.08
N LEU A 100 -10.84 -5.57 5.08
CA LEU A 100 -11.69 -5.84 6.22
C LEU A 100 -12.20 -7.29 6.17
N GLY A 101 -12.11 -7.97 7.31
CA GLY A 101 -12.69 -9.29 7.49
C GLY A 101 -12.14 -9.99 8.72
N GLY A 102 -13.03 -10.47 9.59
CA GLY A 102 -12.68 -11.36 10.70
C GLY A 102 -12.52 -12.80 10.23
N ALA A 103 -13.54 -13.32 9.52
CA ALA A 103 -13.63 -14.69 8.97
C ALA A 103 -13.73 -14.72 7.43
N GLY A 104 -13.30 -13.65 6.75
CA GLY A 104 -13.28 -13.56 5.28
C GLY A 104 -12.21 -14.46 4.64
N LEU A 105 -11.87 -14.20 3.39
CA LEU A 105 -10.85 -14.95 2.65
C LEU A 105 -9.55 -15.10 3.46
N SER A 106 -8.83 -16.20 3.32
CA SER A 106 -7.48 -16.29 3.91
C SER A 106 -6.54 -15.28 3.23
N ASN A 107 -5.36 -15.02 3.81
CA ASN A 107 -4.39 -14.14 3.15
C ASN A 107 -4.00 -14.70 1.77
N LYS A 108 -3.84 -16.02 1.69
CA LYS A 108 -3.57 -16.76 0.46
C LYS A 108 -4.70 -16.61 -0.56
N ASP A 109 -5.96 -16.84 -0.17
CA ASP A 109 -7.08 -16.77 -1.10
C ASP A 109 -7.33 -15.34 -1.57
N ALA A 110 -7.14 -14.34 -0.70
CA ALA A 110 -7.22 -12.94 -1.07
C ALA A 110 -6.10 -12.55 -2.06
N LEU A 111 -4.86 -13.01 -1.83
CA LEU A 111 -3.76 -12.80 -2.77
C LEU A 111 -4.04 -13.46 -4.12
N GLU A 112 -4.52 -14.70 -4.14
CA GLU A 112 -4.86 -15.42 -5.36
C GLU A 112 -5.96 -14.70 -6.15
N LEU A 113 -6.99 -14.19 -5.46
CA LEU A 113 -8.04 -13.40 -6.08
C LEU A 113 -7.48 -12.12 -6.71
N LEU A 114 -6.68 -11.35 -5.97
CA LEU A 114 -6.11 -10.10 -6.46
C LEU A 114 -5.21 -10.33 -7.68
N ASN A 115 -4.31 -11.32 -7.62
CA ASN A 115 -3.45 -11.70 -8.74
C ASN A 115 -4.25 -12.14 -9.98
N ARG A 116 -5.33 -12.90 -9.78
CA ARG A 116 -6.19 -13.37 -10.88
C ARG A 116 -6.93 -12.22 -11.55
N VAL A 117 -7.38 -11.26 -10.75
CA VAL A 117 -8.14 -10.10 -11.20
C VAL A 117 -7.22 -9.11 -11.90
N GLU A 118 -6.13 -8.68 -11.26
CA GLU A 118 -5.19 -7.68 -11.78
C GLU A 118 -4.75 -7.97 -13.22
N ASN A 119 -4.35 -9.23 -13.50
CA ASN A 119 -3.90 -9.66 -14.84
C ASN A 119 -4.98 -9.59 -15.94
N ARG A 120 -6.25 -9.39 -15.57
CA ARG A 120 -7.40 -9.36 -16.48
C ARG A 120 -8.07 -8.00 -16.55
N LEU A 121 -7.71 -7.09 -15.65
CA LEU A 121 -8.29 -5.76 -15.60
C LEU A 121 -7.57 -4.81 -16.55
N ARG A 122 -8.34 -3.92 -17.15
CA ARG A 122 -7.79 -2.74 -17.81
C ARG A 122 -7.65 -1.62 -16.78
N PRO A 123 -6.48 -0.95 -16.69
CA PRO A 123 -6.32 0.21 -15.83
C PRO A 123 -7.32 1.32 -16.18
N GLY A 124 -8.02 1.83 -15.16
CA GLY A 124 -8.91 2.97 -15.30
C GLY A 124 -8.22 4.31 -15.03
N THR A 125 -8.95 5.40 -15.24
CA THR A 125 -8.41 6.77 -15.14
C THR A 125 -7.86 7.09 -13.73
N HIS A 126 -8.49 6.59 -12.66
CA HIS A 126 -8.00 6.82 -11.29
C HIS A 126 -6.71 6.07 -10.97
N TYR A 127 -6.57 4.84 -11.48
CA TYR A 127 -5.31 4.11 -11.39
C TYR A 127 -4.20 4.91 -12.09
N MET A 128 -4.45 5.35 -13.33
CA MET A 128 -3.47 6.10 -14.12
C MET A 128 -3.07 7.41 -13.45
N ARG A 129 -4.04 8.19 -12.95
CA ARG A 129 -3.79 9.41 -12.17
C ARG A 129 -2.95 9.12 -10.94
N THR A 130 -3.27 8.06 -10.20
CA THR A 130 -2.50 7.64 -9.02
C THR A 130 -1.07 7.27 -9.38
N MET A 131 -0.83 6.54 -10.48
CA MET A 131 0.52 6.21 -10.95
C MET A 131 1.32 7.46 -11.31
N VAL A 132 0.71 8.42 -12.00
CA VAL A 132 1.34 9.71 -12.31
C VAL A 132 1.71 10.46 -11.03
N LEU A 133 0.87 10.44 -9.99
CA LEU A 133 1.20 11.06 -8.70
C LEU A 133 2.36 10.35 -7.99
N ILE A 134 2.41 9.01 -8.01
CA ILE A 134 3.53 8.24 -7.47
C ILE A 134 4.83 8.55 -8.22
N GLU A 135 4.79 8.62 -9.55
CA GLU A 135 5.96 9.00 -10.35
C GLU A 135 6.42 10.43 -10.06
N ASN A 136 5.49 11.37 -9.96
CA ASN A 136 5.79 12.75 -9.61
C ASN A 136 6.41 12.85 -8.21
N TYR A 137 5.91 12.07 -7.26
CA TYR A 137 6.52 11.95 -5.93
C TYR A 137 7.97 11.45 -6.03
N ARG A 138 8.22 10.40 -6.83
CA ARG A 138 9.58 9.86 -7.07
C ARG A 138 10.52 10.90 -7.67
N LYS A 139 10.08 11.60 -8.73
CA LYS A 139 10.86 12.61 -9.45
C LYS A 139 11.20 13.83 -8.58
N LYS A 140 10.26 14.28 -7.74
CA LYS A 140 10.46 15.46 -6.88
C LYS A 140 11.38 15.18 -5.67
N ARG A 141 11.56 13.93 -5.27
CA ARG A 141 12.17 13.58 -3.95
C ARG A 141 13.28 12.52 -4.00
N PRO A 142 14.17 12.46 -5.00
CA PRO A 142 15.12 11.33 -5.16
C PRO A 142 16.09 11.19 -3.97
N ARG A 143 16.63 12.30 -3.45
CA ARG A 143 17.52 12.28 -2.28
C ARG A 143 16.80 11.80 -1.01
N ARG A 144 15.56 12.23 -0.82
CA ARG A 144 14.74 11.85 0.34
C ARG A 144 14.39 10.37 0.30
N ILE A 145 13.99 9.86 -0.87
CA ILE A 145 13.72 8.43 -1.09
C ILE A 145 14.96 7.59 -0.78
N LYS A 146 16.14 8.00 -1.27
CA LYS A 146 17.39 7.28 -0.98
C LYS A 146 17.69 7.22 0.52
N PHE A 147 17.53 8.34 1.23
CA PHE A 147 17.71 8.40 2.68
C PHE A 147 16.68 7.53 3.42
N HIS A 148 15.41 7.61 3.04
CA HIS A 148 14.33 6.81 3.62
C HIS A 148 14.57 5.32 3.43
N LYS A 149 14.89 4.88 2.21
CA LYS A 149 15.19 3.49 1.88
C LYS A 149 16.37 2.94 2.68
N PHE A 150 17.43 3.75 2.85
CA PHE A 150 18.56 3.38 3.71
C PHE A 150 18.10 3.16 5.16
N HIS A 151 17.39 4.13 5.75
CA HIS A 151 16.90 4.00 7.11
C HIS A 151 15.95 2.80 7.27
N TYR A 152 15.01 2.62 6.34
CA TYR A 152 14.04 1.52 6.34
C TYR A 152 14.72 0.14 6.34
N ASN A 153 15.69 -0.07 5.45
CA ASN A 153 16.39 -1.35 5.31
C ASN A 153 17.36 -1.64 6.47
N TYR A 154 18.01 -0.61 7.02
CA TYR A 154 19.06 -0.78 8.03
C TYR A 154 18.61 -0.46 9.46
N ARG A 155 17.35 -0.08 9.72
CA ARG A 155 16.89 0.32 11.06
C ARG A 155 17.24 -0.68 12.17
N LYS A 156 17.07 -1.98 11.90
CA LYS A 156 17.35 -3.04 12.90
C LYS A 156 18.84 -3.11 13.23
N ALA A 157 19.69 -3.03 12.21
CA ALA A 157 21.14 -3.01 12.38
C ALA A 157 21.60 -1.75 13.11
N ILE A 158 21.05 -0.58 12.75
CA ILE A 158 21.34 0.69 13.43
C ILE A 158 20.98 0.60 14.92
N ILE A 159 19.77 0.15 15.25
CA ILE A 159 19.35 -0.03 16.65
C ILE A 159 20.29 -0.98 17.39
N LEU A 160 20.59 -2.14 16.80
CA LEU A 160 21.47 -3.14 17.42
C LEU A 160 22.88 -2.59 17.69
N THR A 161 23.47 -1.88 16.72
CA THR A 161 24.81 -1.28 16.86
C THR A 161 24.84 -0.21 17.95
N LEU A 162 23.85 0.68 18.00
CA LEU A 162 23.76 1.71 19.02
C LEU A 162 23.58 1.11 20.42
N SER A 163 22.72 0.11 20.57
CA SER A 163 22.55 -0.62 21.84
C SER A 163 23.85 -1.32 22.28
N GLY A 164 24.59 -1.92 21.35
CA GLY A 164 25.88 -2.55 21.63
C GLY A 164 26.93 -1.56 22.15
N ILE A 165 27.06 -0.39 21.51
CA ILE A 165 27.99 0.67 21.94
C ILE A 165 27.62 1.20 23.33
N ALA A 166 26.33 1.46 23.57
CA ALA A 166 25.86 1.93 24.88
C ALA A 166 26.13 0.90 26.01
N GLY A 167 25.94 -0.39 25.71
CA GLY A 167 26.28 -1.47 26.64
C GLY A 167 27.77 -1.52 26.99
N LEU A 168 28.65 -1.43 25.98
CA LEU A 168 30.10 -1.43 26.17
C LEU A 168 30.58 -0.22 26.99
N ALA A 169 30.07 0.98 26.70
CA ALA A 169 30.41 2.19 27.46
C ALA A 169 30.00 2.07 28.94
N SER A 170 28.83 1.50 29.21
CA SER A 170 28.32 1.29 30.56
C SER A 170 29.17 0.28 31.34
N PHE A 171 29.58 -0.81 30.68
CA PHE A 171 30.45 -1.83 31.28
C PHE A 171 31.84 -1.28 31.63
N LEU A 172 32.46 -0.52 30.73
CA LEU A 172 33.75 0.13 31.00
C LEU A 172 33.66 1.16 32.13
N GLY A 173 32.56 1.91 32.21
CA GLY A 173 32.29 2.83 33.32
C GLY A 173 32.21 2.12 34.67
N ALA A 174 31.52 0.98 34.73
CA ALA A 174 31.43 0.18 35.95
C ALA A 174 32.79 -0.38 36.40
N LEU A 175 33.60 -0.89 35.46
CA LEU A 175 34.97 -1.34 35.77
C LEU A 175 35.85 -0.21 36.31
N LYS A 176 35.75 0.99 35.75
CA LYS A 176 36.50 2.15 36.24
C LYS A 176 36.05 2.62 37.63
N SER A 177 34.79 2.41 38.00
CA SER A 177 34.25 2.77 39.32
C SER A 177 34.61 1.75 40.42
N LEU A 178 35.07 0.56 40.04
CA LEU A 178 35.45 -0.53 40.96
C LEU A 178 36.94 -0.49 41.33
N ASN A 179 37.71 0.43 40.76
CA ASN A 179 39.15 0.61 40.95
C ASN A 179 39.45 2.02 41.44
#